data_AF-A0A2I0NY31-F1
#
_entry.id   AF-A0A2I0NY31-F1
#
_cell.length_a   1.000
_cell.length_b   1.000
_cell.length_c   1.000
_cell.angle_alpha   90.00
_cell.angle_beta   90.00
_cell.angle_gamma   90.00
#
_symmetry.space_group_name_H-M   'P 1'
#
loop_
_entity.id
_entity.type
_entity.pdbx_description
1 polymer ?
#
loop_
_entity_poly.entity_id
_entity_poly.type
_entity_poly.pdbx_seq_one_letter_code
_entity_poly.pdbx_strand_id
1 'polypeptide(L)'
;EDPAVIRDIVKLVLGHGCRQDLLPLTITSIVPAGMGDRVCVDTCSLMVDGEGMLVGNTSSGFFLVHAETLENPYVAPRPFRVNAGAVHAYLKLADGKTAYLADLKAGDRVMVNGSKGACREATVGRVKIEQRPLLLIEAEHNGAPVSIILQNAETIRLAKPEGDAVSVAVLKVGDVVLGALDTGGRHFGMAINETILEK
;
A
#
# COMPACT_ATOMS: atom_id res chain seq x y z
N GLU A 1 -37.21 -7.35 2.22
CA GLU A 1 -35.76 -7.65 2.15
C GLU A 1 -35.47 -8.74 3.18
N ASP A 2 -34.76 -9.80 2.78
CA ASP A 2 -34.53 -10.96 3.64
C ASP A 2 -33.42 -10.67 4.68
N PRO A 3 -33.74 -10.68 5.99
CA PRO A 3 -32.75 -10.46 7.05
C PRO A 3 -31.60 -11.48 7.05
N ALA A 4 -31.80 -12.68 6.47
CA ALA A 4 -30.74 -13.69 6.33
C ALA A 4 -29.66 -13.23 5.34
N VAL A 5 -30.07 -12.62 4.22
CA VAL A 5 -29.15 -12.05 3.22
C VAL A 5 -28.30 -10.93 3.82
N ILE A 6 -28.90 -10.05 4.63
CA ILE A 6 -28.17 -8.99 5.35
C ILE A 6 -27.15 -9.60 6.32
N ARG A 7 -27.53 -10.67 7.03
CA ARG A 7 -26.66 -11.34 8.01
C ARG A 7 -25.47 -12.06 7.34
N ASP A 8 -25.71 -12.67 6.19
CA ASP A 8 -24.68 -13.34 5.40
C ASP A 8 -23.75 -12.31 4.75
N ILE A 9 -24.27 -11.18 4.27
CA ILE A 9 -23.46 -10.03 3.84
C ILE A 9 -22.61 -9.50 4.99
N VAL A 10 -23.18 -9.33 6.18
CA VAL A 10 -22.43 -8.86 7.37
C VAL A 10 -21.35 -9.88 7.78
N LYS A 11 -21.62 -11.19 7.72
CA LYS A 11 -20.60 -12.22 7.97
C LYS A 11 -19.50 -12.25 6.91
N LEU A 12 -19.84 -12.00 5.65
CA LEU A 12 -18.87 -11.86 4.56
C LEU A 12 -18.01 -10.59 4.74
N VAL A 13 -18.61 -9.51 5.22
CA VAL A 13 -17.99 -8.19 5.46
C VAL A 13 -17.10 -8.19 6.70
N LEU A 14 -17.46 -8.92 7.75
CA LEU A 14 -16.68 -9.09 8.98
C LEU A 14 -15.61 -10.20 8.85
N GLY A 15 -15.06 -10.36 7.64
CA GLY A 15 -14.23 -11.48 7.21
C GLY A 15 -13.26 -12.02 8.25
N HIS A 16 -13.09 -13.35 8.22
CA HIS A 16 -12.07 -14.12 8.94
C HIS A 16 -10.80 -13.30 9.18
N GLY A 17 -10.33 -13.24 10.43
CA GLY A 17 -9.18 -12.44 10.83
C GLY A 17 -8.00 -12.69 9.91
N CYS A 18 -7.80 -11.80 8.96
CA CYS A 18 -6.66 -11.83 8.07
C CYS A 18 -5.47 -11.30 8.87
N ARG A 19 -4.34 -12.01 8.77
CA ARG A 19 -3.08 -11.56 9.32
C ARG A 19 -2.05 -11.48 8.20
N GLN A 20 -1.44 -10.32 8.03
CA GLN A 20 -0.35 -10.07 7.12
C GLN A 20 0.94 -10.00 7.93
N ASP A 21 1.91 -10.81 7.54
CA ASP A 21 3.25 -10.74 8.12
C ASP A 21 3.95 -9.50 7.58
N LEU A 22 4.27 -8.58 8.49
CA LEU A 22 5.01 -7.37 8.22
C LEU A 22 6.42 -7.48 8.78
N LEU A 23 7.37 -6.86 8.09
CA LEU A 23 8.78 -6.88 8.42
C LEU A 23 9.38 -5.47 8.33
N PRO A 24 10.48 -5.19 9.05
CA PRO A 24 11.19 -3.93 8.94
C PRO A 24 11.98 -3.86 7.62
N LEU A 25 11.82 -2.77 6.89
CA LEU A 25 12.61 -2.38 5.73
C LEU A 25 13.51 -1.20 6.12
N THR A 26 14.81 -1.32 5.90
CA THR A 26 15.77 -0.23 6.13
C THR A 26 15.95 0.55 4.84
N ILE A 27 15.70 1.86 4.86
CA ILE A 27 15.86 2.72 3.68
C ILE A 27 17.35 2.78 3.28
N THR A 28 17.63 2.49 2.02
CA THR A 28 18.98 2.48 1.45
C THR A 28 19.23 3.63 0.49
N SER A 29 18.20 4.13 -0.18
CA SER A 29 18.30 5.20 -1.18
C SER A 29 17.00 5.98 -1.32
N ILE A 30 17.12 7.28 -1.56
CA ILE A 30 16.00 8.18 -1.85
C ILE A 30 16.47 9.15 -2.93
N VAL A 31 15.85 9.09 -4.11
CA VAL A 31 16.24 9.94 -5.25
C VAL A 31 15.01 10.56 -5.92
N PRO A 32 15.07 11.84 -6.34
CA PRO A 32 14.02 12.43 -7.17
C PRO A 32 13.86 11.66 -8.49
N ALA A 33 12.62 11.32 -8.83
CA ALA A 33 12.28 10.57 -10.04
C ALA A 33 11.58 11.44 -11.12
N GLY A 34 11.56 12.76 -10.93
CA GLY A 34 10.93 13.70 -11.86
C GLY A 34 9.40 13.74 -11.73
N MET A 35 8.73 14.22 -12.78
CA MET A 35 7.27 14.26 -12.85
C MET A 35 6.72 12.95 -13.41
N GLY A 36 5.64 12.44 -12.83
CA GLY A 36 4.95 11.27 -13.37
C GLY A 36 3.55 11.08 -12.79
N ASP A 37 2.81 10.15 -13.38
CA ASP A 37 1.46 9.80 -12.95
C ASP A 37 1.48 8.91 -11.71
N ARG A 38 0.79 9.38 -10.66
CA ARG A 38 0.54 8.62 -9.44
C ARG A 38 -0.92 8.25 -9.32
N VAL A 39 -1.20 7.27 -8.46
CA VAL A 39 -2.54 6.80 -8.12
C VAL A 39 -2.82 7.11 -6.64
N CYS A 40 -3.97 7.72 -6.35
CA CYS A 40 -4.60 7.60 -5.03
C CYS A 40 -5.83 6.70 -5.09
N VAL A 41 -5.95 5.86 -4.07
CA VAL A 41 -7.06 4.94 -3.87
C VAL A 41 -7.92 5.50 -2.75
N ASP A 42 -9.13 5.91 -3.09
CA ASP A 42 -10.16 6.30 -2.13
C ASP A 42 -11.08 5.10 -1.88
N THR A 43 -11.19 4.68 -0.63
CA THR A 43 -12.03 3.56 -0.23
C THR A 43 -13.39 4.03 0.29
N CYS A 44 -14.36 3.12 0.34
CA CYS A 44 -15.67 3.34 0.98
C CYS A 44 -15.63 3.09 2.50
N SER A 45 -14.43 3.04 3.10
CA SER A 45 -14.24 2.74 4.51
C SER A 45 -13.27 3.75 5.11
N LEU A 46 -13.49 4.10 6.38
CA LEU A 46 -12.49 4.85 7.12
C LEU A 46 -11.38 3.90 7.57
N MET A 47 -10.16 4.40 7.50
CA MET A 47 -8.95 3.80 8.03
C MET A 47 -8.54 4.57 9.28
N VAL A 48 -7.84 3.89 10.17
CA VAL A 48 -7.29 4.47 11.40
C VAL A 48 -5.77 4.56 11.32
N ASP A 49 -5.16 5.24 12.29
CA ASP A 49 -3.72 5.39 12.34
C ASP A 49 -3.00 4.04 12.37
N GLY A 50 -2.03 3.91 11.46
CA GLY A 50 -1.24 2.70 11.27
C GLY A 50 -1.82 1.78 10.21
N GLU A 51 -3.03 2.06 9.68
CA GLU A 51 -3.58 1.37 8.52
C GLU A 51 -3.11 2.01 7.20
N GLY A 52 -3.04 1.17 6.18
CA GLY A 52 -2.59 1.56 4.85
C GLY A 52 -2.71 0.43 3.85
N MET A 53 -1.97 0.53 2.75
CA MET A 53 -1.91 -0.47 1.70
C MET A 53 -0.46 -0.90 1.43
N LEU A 54 -0.27 -2.18 1.11
CA LEU A 54 1.04 -2.71 0.72
C LEU A 54 1.25 -2.50 -0.76
N VAL A 55 2.21 -1.64 -1.11
CA VAL A 55 2.49 -1.21 -2.49
C VAL A 55 3.99 -1.33 -2.78
N GLY A 56 4.35 -1.75 -3.99
CA GLY A 56 5.75 -1.84 -4.40
C GLY A 56 5.92 -1.81 -5.91
N ASN A 57 7.12 -1.51 -6.40
CA ASN A 57 7.41 -1.51 -7.83
C ASN A 57 7.43 -2.93 -8.42
N THR A 58 7.71 -3.94 -7.60
CA THR A 58 7.72 -5.35 -7.98
C THR A 58 6.66 -6.12 -7.21
N SER A 59 6.30 -7.29 -7.73
CA SER A 59 5.33 -8.20 -7.09
C SER A 59 5.89 -8.93 -5.85
N SER A 60 7.20 -8.84 -5.62
CA SER A 60 7.93 -9.55 -4.57
C SER A 60 8.22 -8.72 -3.31
N GLY A 61 8.05 -7.40 -3.36
CA GLY A 61 8.39 -6.54 -2.22
C GLY A 61 7.50 -5.30 -2.16
N PHE A 62 6.98 -5.01 -0.98
CA PHE A 62 5.99 -3.97 -0.74
C PHE A 62 6.34 -3.13 0.48
N PHE A 63 6.05 -1.84 0.42
CA PHE A 63 6.02 -0.91 1.54
C PHE A 63 4.59 -0.75 2.05
N LEU A 64 4.42 -0.57 3.36
CA LEU A 64 3.14 -0.19 3.94
C LEU A 64 2.94 1.33 3.81
N VAL A 65 2.28 1.74 2.73
CA VAL A 65 1.92 3.14 2.46
C VAL A 65 0.73 3.50 3.33
N HIS A 66 0.97 4.42 4.26
CA HIS A 66 0.03 4.79 5.31
C HIS A 66 -1.12 5.65 4.75
N ALA A 67 -2.32 5.46 5.31
CA ALA A 67 -3.50 6.23 4.94
C ALA A 67 -3.38 7.71 5.36
N GLU A 68 -4.08 8.62 4.69
CA GLU A 68 -4.03 10.06 5.01
C GLU A 68 -4.85 10.39 6.28
N THR A 69 -4.52 9.73 7.41
CA THR A 69 -5.25 9.86 8.69
C THR A 69 -4.63 10.89 9.62
N LEU A 70 -3.31 11.09 9.55
CA LEU A 70 -2.59 12.03 10.41
C LEU A 70 -2.81 13.48 9.98
N GLU A 71 -3.05 14.34 10.97
CA GLU A 71 -3.11 15.78 10.76
C GLU A 71 -1.77 16.33 10.28
N ASN A 72 -1.84 17.36 9.44
CA ASN A 72 -0.68 18.17 9.08
C ASN A 72 -1.13 19.64 8.97
N PRO A 73 -0.20 20.62 9.05
CA PRO A 73 -0.56 22.04 9.07
C PRO A 73 -1.24 22.58 7.81
N TYR A 74 -1.20 21.84 6.69
CA TYR A 74 -1.55 22.35 5.37
C TYR A 74 -2.88 21.81 4.85
N VAL A 75 -3.25 20.58 5.22
CA VAL A 75 -4.40 19.87 4.65
C VAL A 75 -5.05 18.99 5.71
N ALA A 76 -6.38 19.06 5.82
CA ALA A 76 -7.16 18.18 6.68
C ALA A 76 -7.04 16.70 6.25
N PRO A 77 -7.01 15.75 7.21
CA PRO A 77 -6.88 14.34 6.91
C PRO A 77 -8.06 13.81 6.10
N ARG A 78 -7.79 12.78 5.30
CA ARG A 78 -8.75 12.03 4.51
C ARG A 78 -8.59 10.55 4.87
N PRO A 79 -9.16 10.10 6.00
CA PRO A 79 -8.97 8.74 6.50
C PRO A 79 -9.54 7.63 5.60
N PHE A 80 -10.08 7.95 4.43
CA PHE A 80 -10.50 6.99 3.41
C PHE A 80 -9.51 6.84 2.26
N ARG A 81 -8.40 7.62 2.25
CA ARG A 81 -7.46 7.74 1.12
C ARG A 81 -6.11 7.13 1.45
N VAL A 82 -5.55 6.40 0.48
CA VAL A 82 -4.12 6.09 0.40
C VAL A 82 -3.55 6.69 -0.88
N ASN A 83 -2.48 7.48 -0.76
CA ASN A 83 -1.73 7.97 -1.91
C ASN A 83 -0.70 6.91 -2.33
N ALA A 84 -1.19 5.87 -3.00
CA ALA A 84 -0.57 4.54 -3.10
C ALA A 84 0.79 4.50 -3.79
N GLY A 85 0.98 5.16 -4.94
CA GLY A 85 2.24 5.12 -5.68
C GLY A 85 2.10 5.46 -7.15
N ALA A 86 3.15 5.22 -7.95
CA ALA A 86 3.12 5.40 -9.40
C ALA A 86 2.17 4.41 -10.10
N VAL A 87 1.66 4.76 -11.28
CA VAL A 87 0.68 3.95 -12.04
C VAL A 87 1.08 2.49 -12.28
N HIS A 88 2.38 2.22 -12.44
CA HIS A 88 2.92 0.87 -12.69
C HIS A 88 3.09 0.03 -11.42
N ALA A 89 2.98 0.62 -10.22
CA ALA A 89 3.26 -0.12 -8.99
C ALA A 89 2.18 -1.18 -8.73
N TYR A 90 2.59 -2.25 -8.08
CA TYR A 90 1.72 -3.33 -7.63
C TYR A 90 1.12 -3.00 -6.27
N LEU A 91 -0.17 -3.28 -6.13
CA LEU A 91 -0.88 -3.39 -4.86
C LEU A 91 -0.98 -4.87 -4.46
N LYS A 92 -0.64 -5.19 -3.21
CA LYS A 92 -0.86 -6.52 -2.63
C LYS A 92 -2.33 -6.70 -2.25
N LEU A 93 -2.94 -7.76 -2.76
CA LEU A 93 -4.31 -8.20 -2.47
C LEU A 93 -4.30 -9.43 -1.54
N ALA A 94 -5.48 -9.96 -1.24
CA ALA A 94 -5.64 -11.20 -0.48
C ALA A 94 -5.01 -12.41 -1.20
N ASP A 95 -4.71 -13.47 -0.44
CA ASP A 95 -4.18 -14.74 -0.94
C ASP A 95 -2.88 -14.62 -1.76
N GLY A 96 -2.11 -13.56 -1.47
CA GLY A 96 -0.87 -13.22 -2.17
C GLY A 96 -1.06 -12.72 -3.60
N LYS A 97 -2.29 -12.43 -4.03
CA LYS A 97 -2.53 -11.84 -5.35
C LYS A 97 -1.99 -10.41 -5.41
N THR A 98 -1.75 -9.92 -6.61
CA THR A 98 -1.34 -8.54 -6.87
C THR A 98 -2.19 -7.96 -8.00
N ALA A 99 -2.32 -6.63 -8.02
CA ALA A 99 -2.89 -5.89 -9.14
C ALA A 99 -2.05 -4.63 -9.40
N TYR A 100 -1.99 -4.18 -10.65
CA TYR A 100 -1.43 -2.86 -10.95
C TYR A 100 -2.35 -1.77 -10.42
N LEU A 101 -1.77 -0.70 -9.87
CA LEU A 101 -2.54 0.45 -9.40
C LEU A 101 -3.35 1.11 -10.54
N ALA A 102 -2.82 1.11 -11.76
CA ALA A 102 -3.52 1.64 -12.94
C ALA A 102 -4.79 0.87 -13.32
N ASP A 103 -4.88 -0.41 -12.95
CA ASP A 103 -6.01 -1.27 -13.34
C ASP A 103 -7.18 -1.21 -12.33
N LEU A 104 -6.95 -0.59 -11.17
CA LEU A 104 -7.99 -0.45 -10.14
C LEU A 104 -9.12 0.47 -10.62
N LYS A 105 -10.35 0.09 -10.28
CA LYS A 105 -11.56 0.87 -10.54
C LYS A 105 -12.51 0.85 -9.34
N ALA A 106 -13.51 1.73 -9.39
CA ALA A 106 -14.57 1.75 -8.39
C ALA A 106 -15.30 0.39 -8.35
N GLY A 107 -15.55 -0.11 -7.14
CA GLY A 107 -16.15 -1.42 -6.89
C GLY A 107 -15.15 -2.55 -6.66
N ASP A 108 -13.87 -2.37 -7.01
CA ASP A 108 -12.84 -3.36 -6.72
C ASP A 108 -12.61 -3.52 -5.22
N ARG A 109 -12.04 -4.66 -4.83
CA ARG A 109 -11.71 -5.01 -3.43
C ARG A 109 -10.21 -4.93 -3.23
N VAL A 110 -9.78 -4.22 -2.18
CA VAL A 110 -8.38 -4.02 -1.82
C VAL A 110 -8.14 -4.38 -0.37
N MET A 111 -6.90 -4.72 -0.02
CA MET A 111 -6.53 -5.03 1.36
C MET A 111 -6.04 -3.79 2.08
N VAL A 112 -6.71 -3.45 3.18
CA VAL A 112 -6.21 -2.52 4.19
C VAL A 112 -5.42 -3.33 5.21
N ASN A 113 -4.18 -2.92 5.44
CA ASN A 113 -3.24 -3.57 6.36
C ASN A 113 -2.88 -2.61 7.48
N GLY A 114 -3.00 -3.05 8.72
CA GLY A 114 -2.54 -2.34 9.90
C GLY A 114 -1.10 -2.69 10.26
N SER A 115 -0.37 -1.74 10.84
CA SER A 115 1.02 -1.88 11.28
C SER A 115 1.30 -3.05 12.24
N LYS A 116 0.26 -3.58 12.91
CA LYS A 116 0.33 -4.77 13.78
C LYS A 116 0.01 -6.09 13.06
N GLY A 117 -0.14 -6.05 11.75
CA GLY A 117 -0.42 -7.21 10.89
C GLY A 117 -1.90 -7.56 10.75
N ALA A 118 -2.84 -6.86 11.40
CA ALA A 118 -4.26 -7.07 11.13
C ALA A 118 -4.59 -6.59 9.72
N CYS A 119 -5.35 -7.37 8.94
CA CYS A 119 -5.81 -6.97 7.61
C CYS A 119 -7.30 -7.19 7.43
N ARG A 120 -7.89 -6.41 6.53
CA ARG A 120 -9.31 -6.47 6.15
C ARG A 120 -9.49 -5.98 4.72
N GLU A 121 -10.55 -6.44 4.08
CA GLU A 121 -10.94 -5.91 2.78
C GLU A 121 -11.62 -4.54 2.90
N ALA A 122 -11.44 -3.70 1.89
CA ALA A 122 -12.21 -2.48 1.67
C ALA A 122 -12.62 -2.38 0.20
N THR A 123 -13.79 -1.78 -0.06
CA THR A 123 -14.23 -1.46 -1.41
C THR A 123 -13.60 -0.16 -1.88
N VAL A 124 -13.07 -0.13 -3.09
CA VAL A 124 -12.61 1.10 -3.76
C VAL A 124 -13.83 1.92 -4.18
N GLY A 125 -13.91 3.17 -3.69
CA GLY A 125 -14.93 4.13 -4.09
C GLY A 125 -14.50 4.95 -5.31
N ARG A 126 -13.22 5.33 -5.37
CA ARG A 126 -12.66 6.10 -6.48
C ARG A 126 -11.16 5.86 -6.60
N VAL A 127 -10.68 5.81 -7.84
CA VAL A 127 -9.25 5.87 -8.17
C VAL A 127 -8.97 7.20 -8.86
N LYS A 128 -7.94 7.91 -8.39
CA LYS A 128 -7.54 9.20 -8.97
C LYS A 128 -6.11 9.09 -9.48
N ILE A 129 -5.93 9.37 -10.77
CA ILE A 129 -4.62 9.43 -11.43
C ILE A 129 -4.28 10.89 -11.71
N GLU A 130 -3.10 11.34 -11.31
CA GLU A 130 -2.64 12.71 -11.54
C GLU A 130 -1.11 12.81 -11.57
N GLN A 131 -0.60 13.80 -12.31
CA GLN A 131 0.84 14.06 -12.39
C GLN A 131 1.36 14.84 -11.18
N ARG A 132 2.44 14.32 -10.58
CA ARG A 132 3.11 14.91 -9.41
C ARG A 132 4.62 14.69 -9.48
N PRO A 133 5.42 15.49 -8.76
CA PRO A 133 6.82 15.17 -8.55
C PRO A 133 6.94 13.89 -7.70
N LEU A 134 7.85 13.00 -8.09
CA LEU A 134 8.02 11.66 -7.52
C LEU A 134 9.39 11.48 -6.87
N LEU A 135 9.46 10.56 -5.92
CA LEU A 135 10.67 10.00 -5.32
C LEU A 135 10.72 8.51 -5.63
N LEU A 136 11.87 8.02 -6.08
CA LEU A 136 12.22 6.60 -6.01
C LEU A 136 12.84 6.36 -4.62
N ILE A 137 12.24 5.44 -3.88
CA ILE A 137 12.68 5.03 -2.55
C ILE A 137 13.06 3.56 -2.64
N GLU A 138 14.26 3.23 -2.18
CA GLU A 138 14.76 1.87 -2.11
C GLU A 138 15.05 1.54 -0.64
N ALA A 139 14.79 0.28 -0.30
CA ALA A 139 15.02 -0.27 1.02
C ALA A 139 15.43 -1.74 0.92
N GLU A 140 15.81 -2.34 2.03
CA GLU A 140 16.11 -3.76 2.09
C GLU A 140 15.65 -4.41 3.41
N HIS A 141 15.46 -5.72 3.35
CA HIS A 141 15.37 -6.57 4.53
C HIS A 141 16.31 -7.76 4.38
N ASN A 142 17.32 -7.87 5.25
CA ASN A 142 18.32 -8.94 5.20
C ASN A 142 18.96 -9.13 3.80
N GLY A 143 19.25 -8.02 3.12
CA GLY A 143 19.82 -8.00 1.76
C GLY A 143 18.83 -8.24 0.61
N ALA A 144 17.55 -8.48 0.88
CA ALA A 144 16.51 -8.53 -0.14
C ALA A 144 16.05 -7.09 -0.48
N PRO A 145 16.27 -6.60 -1.72
CA PRO A 145 15.91 -5.24 -2.11
C PRO A 145 14.41 -5.09 -2.33
N VAL A 146 13.89 -3.91 -2.00
CA VAL A 146 12.51 -3.49 -2.24
C VAL A 146 12.51 -2.04 -2.70
N SER A 147 11.72 -1.69 -3.70
CA SER A 147 11.60 -0.31 -4.17
C SER A 147 10.16 0.12 -4.38
N ILE A 148 9.92 1.42 -4.23
CA ILE A 148 8.64 2.06 -4.49
C ILE A 148 8.86 3.46 -5.07
N ILE A 149 8.00 3.87 -6.01
CA ILE A 149 7.91 5.26 -6.45
C ILE A 149 6.67 5.93 -5.84
N LEU A 150 6.91 6.99 -5.07
CA LEU A 150 5.88 7.74 -4.34
C LEU A 150 5.90 9.22 -4.72
N GLN A 151 4.78 9.91 -4.51
CA GLN A 151 4.75 11.36 -4.64
C GLN A 151 5.67 12.02 -3.60
N ASN A 152 6.43 13.02 -4.01
CA ASN A 152 7.17 13.89 -3.10
C ASN A 152 6.23 14.89 -2.42
N ALA A 153 5.64 14.53 -1.28
CA ALA A 153 4.83 15.46 -0.48
C ALA A 153 4.74 15.03 1.00
N GLU A 154 4.55 16.01 1.88
CA GLU A 154 4.39 15.87 3.33
C GLU A 154 3.29 14.87 3.75
N THR A 155 2.21 14.78 2.97
CA THR A 155 1.05 13.91 3.22
C THR A 155 1.31 12.45 2.86
N ILE A 156 2.42 12.13 2.22
CA ILE A 156 2.76 10.76 1.81
C ILE A 156 3.65 10.17 2.88
N ARG A 157 3.19 9.07 3.49
CA ARG A 157 3.85 8.49 4.65
C ARG A 157 4.01 6.99 4.52
N LEU A 158 5.09 6.49 5.12
CA LEU A 158 5.37 5.07 5.27
C LEU A 158 5.18 4.70 6.74
N ALA A 159 4.46 3.62 7.02
CA ALA A 159 4.24 3.16 8.38
C ALA A 159 5.55 2.69 9.03
N LYS A 160 5.72 2.95 10.32
CA LYS A 160 6.88 2.53 11.13
C LYS A 160 6.51 1.38 12.07
N PRO A 161 7.49 0.55 12.50
CA PRO A 161 7.24 -0.55 13.43
C PRO A 161 6.58 -0.13 14.75
N GLU A 162 6.82 1.09 15.22
CA GLU A 162 6.27 1.61 16.48
C GLU A 162 4.79 2.03 16.37
N GLY A 163 4.18 1.93 15.19
CA GLY A 163 2.77 2.24 14.93
C GLY A 163 2.50 3.65 14.41
N ASP A 164 3.51 4.52 14.39
CA ASP A 164 3.47 5.85 13.75
C ASP A 164 3.79 5.75 12.23
N ALA A 165 3.85 6.88 11.53
CA ALA A 165 4.23 6.95 10.12
C ALA A 165 5.15 8.15 9.82
N VAL A 166 6.21 7.89 9.05
CA VAL A 166 7.18 8.91 8.63
C VAL A 166 6.83 9.47 7.26
N SER A 167 6.89 10.80 7.12
CA SER A 167 6.68 11.44 5.83
C SER A 167 7.87 11.24 4.91
N VAL A 168 7.61 10.96 3.64
CA VAL A 168 8.66 10.81 2.61
C VAL A 168 9.44 12.12 2.38
N ALA A 169 8.86 13.27 2.75
CA ALA A 169 9.52 14.57 2.64
C ALA A 169 10.69 14.74 3.64
N VAL A 170 10.68 14.00 4.75
CA VAL A 170 11.71 14.04 5.80
C VAL A 170 12.40 12.69 6.02
N LEU A 171 12.07 11.69 5.21
CA LEU A 171 12.64 10.35 5.24
C LEU A 171 14.14 10.39 4.93
N LYS A 172 14.91 9.52 5.59
CA LYS A 172 16.37 9.46 5.45
C LYS A 172 16.84 8.02 5.26
N VAL A 173 18.00 7.88 4.62
CA VAL A 173 18.73 6.60 4.59
C VAL A 173 19.02 6.15 6.03
N GLY A 174 18.76 4.87 6.30
CA GLY A 174 18.84 4.27 7.63
C GLY A 174 17.53 4.32 8.43
N ASP A 175 16.52 5.06 7.99
CA ASP A 175 15.18 4.97 8.61
C ASP A 175 14.60 3.56 8.41
N VAL A 176 13.83 3.11 9.39
CA VAL A 176 13.15 1.80 9.35
C VAL A 176 11.65 2.01 9.21
N VAL A 177 11.07 1.37 8.22
CA VAL A 177 9.63 1.38 7.89
C VAL A 177 9.10 -0.05 7.80
N LEU A 178 7.79 -0.21 7.72
CA LEU A 178 7.14 -1.51 7.57
C LEU A 178 6.90 -1.84 6.10
N GLY A 179 7.04 -3.12 5.78
CA GLY A 179 6.70 -3.68 4.49
C GLY A 179 6.40 -5.16 4.57
N ALA A 180 6.31 -5.79 3.40
CA ALA A 180 6.15 -7.23 3.26
C ALA A 180 6.96 -7.70 2.06
N LEU A 181 7.49 -8.92 2.16
CA LEU A 181 8.09 -9.63 1.03
C LEU A 181 7.14 -10.77 0.63
N ASP A 182 7.06 -11.05 -0.66
CA ASP A 182 6.40 -12.24 -1.20
C ASP A 182 7.46 -13.10 -1.90
N THR A 183 7.49 -14.38 -1.58
CA THR A 183 8.55 -15.30 -2.01
C THR A 183 8.30 -15.94 -3.38
N GLY A 184 7.36 -15.41 -4.18
CA GLY A 184 7.07 -15.94 -5.52
C GLY A 184 6.84 -14.81 -6.52
N GLY A 185 7.55 -14.85 -7.66
CA GLY A 185 7.21 -14.01 -8.82
C GLY A 185 5.80 -14.38 -9.31
N ARG A 186 4.95 -13.39 -9.59
CA ARG A 186 3.57 -13.64 -10.03
C ARG A 186 3.23 -12.83 -11.26
N HIS A 187 2.45 -13.42 -12.17
CA HIS A 187 1.88 -12.77 -13.35
C HIS A 187 0.36 -12.71 -13.20
N PHE A 188 -0.24 -11.52 -13.31
CA PHE A 188 -1.70 -11.30 -13.24
C PHE A 188 -2.44 -12.00 -12.09
N GLY A 189 -1.89 -11.93 -10.87
CA GLY A 189 -2.54 -12.49 -9.69
C GLY A 189 -2.63 -14.02 -9.64
N MET A 190 -1.95 -14.75 -10.54
CA MET A 190 -1.80 -16.21 -10.47
C MET A 190 -0.34 -16.57 -10.13
N ALA A 191 -0.16 -17.53 -9.23
CA ALA A 191 1.15 -18.10 -8.93
C ALA A 191 1.57 -18.97 -10.11
N ILE A 192 2.53 -18.48 -10.89
CA ILE A 192 3.15 -19.24 -11.98
C ILE A 192 4.62 -19.42 -11.57
N ASN A 193 5.11 -20.66 -11.58
CA ASN A 193 6.55 -20.96 -11.47
C ASN A 193 7.26 -20.53 -12.77
N GLU A 194 7.28 -19.23 -13.05
CA GLU A 194 8.06 -18.63 -14.14
C GLU A 194 9.16 -17.76 -13.54
N THR A 195 10.34 -17.78 -14.17
CA THR A 195 11.46 -16.92 -13.81
C THR A 195 11.16 -15.51 -14.31
N ILE A 196 10.45 -14.72 -13.52
CA ILE A 196 10.17 -13.30 -13.81
C ILE A 196 11.30 -12.46 -13.20
N LEU A 197 11.93 -11.62 -14.04
CA LEU A 197 12.94 -10.65 -13.61
C LEU A 197 12.36 -9.23 -13.76
N GLU A 198 11.97 -8.63 -12.65
CA GLU A 198 11.53 -7.23 -12.55
C GLU A 198 12.75 -6.37 -12.12
N LYS A 199 13.00 -5.22 -12.77
CA LYS A 199 14.15 -4.33 -12.51
C LYS A 199 13.73 -2.87 -12.50
#